data_AF-A0A6P0UUA8-F1
#
_entry.id   AF-A0A6P0UUA8-F1
#
_cell.length_a   1.000
_cell.length_b   1.000
_cell.length_c   1.000
_cell.angle_alpha   90.00
_cell.angle_beta   90.00
_cell.angle_gamma   90.00
#
_symmetry.space_group_name_H-M   'P 1'
#
loop_
_entity.id
_entity.type
_entity.pdbx_description
1 polymer ?
#
loop_
_entity_poly.entity_id
_entity_poly.type
_entity_poly.pdbx_seq_one_letter_code
_entity_poly.pdbx_strand_id
1 'polypeptide(L)'
;MNGLVLSCLIVIGWETVLISLLMVMARLGYSGKTISEACTKAPTLDLVVSALIWFPWLIGGLVAGWWGFLGSLIGQIVVMQLWIFIDESRHRNAIQGPRIVSYLSQRFGWWRNHLGLWITSMALPVFFAIRLAQIFVYPFLIWLLGFPNYKHSDWINVSRQKFEGLVGHDLIWCWYCDWMTGVYALGAEMLRNVESFWCPIRFYYDKKCENCKLDFPDIEGGWVSASGTMEDVVQTLDENMPKDGGWSWFGHPKREGEKD
;
A
#
# COMPACT_ATOMS: atom_id res chain seq x y z
N MET A 1 20.15 -29.18 11.77
CA MET A 1 19.83 -28.35 10.58
C MET A 1 20.21 -26.92 10.90
N ASN A 2 20.99 -26.24 10.05
CA ASN A 2 21.38 -24.83 10.31
C ASN A 2 20.11 -23.96 10.41
N GLY A 3 20.08 -23.00 11.35
CA GLY A 3 18.93 -22.13 11.59
C GLY A 3 18.45 -21.39 10.34
N LEU A 4 19.36 -21.07 9.42
CA LEU A 4 19.03 -20.51 8.10
C LEU A 4 18.19 -21.49 7.25
N VAL A 5 18.64 -22.74 7.13
CA VAL A 5 17.97 -23.76 6.30
C VAL A 5 16.62 -24.13 6.88
N LEU A 6 16.54 -24.28 8.20
CA LEU A 6 15.27 -24.56 8.89
C LEU A 6 14.26 -23.43 8.67
N SER A 7 14.67 -22.18 8.87
CA SER A 7 13.77 -21.02 8.67
C SER A 7 13.31 -20.91 7.22
N CYS A 8 14.22 -21.12 6.27
CA CYS A 8 13.89 -21.15 4.84
C CYS A 8 12.83 -22.20 4.51
N LEU A 9 13.00 -23.45 4.98
CA LEU A 9 12.02 -24.52 4.74
C LEU A 9 10.67 -24.26 5.40
N ILE A 10 10.65 -23.69 6.61
CA ILE A 10 9.41 -23.32 7.30
C ILE A 10 8.65 -22.26 6.49
N VAL A 11 9.33 -21.21 6.04
CA VAL A 11 8.70 -20.14 5.25
C VAL A 11 8.20 -20.68 3.90
N ILE A 12 8.98 -21.54 3.23
CA ILE A 12 8.53 -22.20 2.00
C ILE A 12 7.23 -22.98 2.24
N GLY A 13 7.19 -23.79 3.30
CA GLY A 13 6.00 -24.57 3.65
C GLY A 13 4.79 -23.68 3.98
N TRP A 14 4.99 -22.67 4.83
CA TRP A 14 3.97 -21.72 5.25
C TRP A 14 3.32 -21.01 4.06
N GLU A 15 4.14 -20.38 3.21
CA GLU A 15 3.62 -19.55 2.12
C GLU A 15 3.01 -20.40 1.01
N THR A 16 3.59 -21.56 0.72
CA THR A 16 3.00 -22.49 -0.25
C THR A 16 1.60 -22.92 0.18
N VAL A 17 1.41 -23.24 1.46
CA VAL A 17 0.09 -23.58 2.01
C VAL A 17 -0.85 -22.39 1.93
N LEU A 18 -0.42 -21.21 2.41
CA LEU A 18 -1.25 -20.01 2.43
C LEU A 18 -1.71 -19.60 1.02
N ILE A 19 -0.79 -19.55 0.06
CA ILE A 19 -1.09 -19.21 -1.34
C ILE A 19 -2.02 -20.26 -1.95
N SER A 20 -1.79 -21.55 -1.69
CA SER A 20 -2.66 -22.63 -2.17
C SER A 20 -4.08 -22.51 -1.63
N LEU A 21 -4.22 -22.19 -0.34
CA LEU A 21 -5.52 -21.94 0.28
C LEU A 21 -6.23 -20.76 -0.37
N LEU A 22 -5.54 -19.63 -0.58
CA LEU A 22 -6.12 -18.44 -1.23
C LEU A 22 -6.57 -18.75 -2.67
N MET A 23 -5.78 -19.50 -3.44
CA MET A 23 -6.13 -19.89 -4.81
C MET A 23 -7.33 -20.85 -4.87
N VAL A 24 -7.43 -21.80 -3.93
CA VAL A 24 -8.55 -22.75 -3.88
C VAL A 24 -9.81 -22.08 -3.36
N MET A 25 -9.69 -21.17 -2.39
CA MET A 25 -10.82 -20.48 -1.76
C MET A 25 -11.70 -19.74 -2.78
N ALA A 26 -11.08 -19.09 -3.77
CA ALA A 26 -11.79 -18.43 -4.86
C ALA A 26 -12.68 -19.38 -5.71
N ARG A 27 -12.49 -20.70 -5.59
CA ARG A 27 -13.22 -21.74 -6.34
C ARG A 27 -14.31 -22.44 -5.51
N LEU A 28 -14.42 -22.19 -4.20
CA LEU A 28 -15.32 -22.90 -3.29
C LEU A 28 -16.76 -22.33 -3.23
N GLY A 29 -17.29 -21.84 -4.34
CA GLY A 29 -18.65 -21.30 -4.42
C GLY A 29 -18.78 -19.85 -3.92
N TYR A 30 -20.00 -19.43 -3.55
CA TYR A 30 -20.32 -18.04 -3.21
C TYR A 30 -19.52 -17.54 -2.00
N SER A 31 -19.55 -18.28 -0.88
CA SER A 31 -18.82 -17.91 0.34
C SER A 31 -17.31 -17.82 0.11
N GLY A 32 -16.75 -18.74 -0.69
CA GLY A 32 -15.33 -18.71 -1.07
C GLY A 32 -14.95 -17.46 -1.87
N LYS A 33 -15.80 -17.05 -2.82
CA LYS A 33 -15.61 -15.81 -3.58
C LYS A 33 -15.68 -14.57 -2.69
N THR A 34 -16.64 -14.51 -1.75
CA THR A 34 -16.75 -13.38 -0.82
C THR A 34 -15.50 -13.24 0.06
N ILE A 35 -14.98 -14.34 0.60
CA ILE A 35 -13.75 -14.30 1.41
C ILE A 35 -12.56 -13.92 0.53
N SER A 36 -12.46 -14.49 -0.67
CA SER A 36 -11.42 -14.13 -1.63
C SER A 36 -11.46 -12.64 -1.99
N GLU A 37 -12.64 -12.05 -2.18
CA GLU A 37 -12.79 -10.62 -2.43
C GLU A 37 -12.39 -9.80 -1.21
N ALA A 38 -12.76 -10.23 0.00
CA ALA A 38 -12.30 -9.58 1.23
C ALA A 38 -10.76 -9.59 1.32
N CYS A 39 -10.09 -10.72 1.04
CA CYS A 39 -8.63 -10.81 1.01
C CYS A 39 -7.95 -9.86 0.00
N THR A 40 -8.70 -9.28 -0.94
CA THR A 40 -8.18 -8.29 -1.90
C THR A 40 -8.35 -6.84 -1.47
N LYS A 41 -8.96 -6.57 -0.32
CA LYS A 41 -9.23 -5.21 0.18
C LYS A 41 -8.79 -5.05 1.63
N ALA A 42 -8.31 -3.87 2.02
CA ALA A 42 -8.09 -3.56 3.43
C ALA A 42 -9.41 -3.63 4.24
N PRO A 43 -9.39 -4.10 5.49
CA PRO A 43 -8.21 -4.45 6.30
C PRO A 43 -7.71 -5.90 6.11
N THR A 44 -8.51 -6.78 5.52
CA THR A 44 -8.16 -8.21 5.37
C THR A 44 -6.96 -8.44 4.46
N LEU A 45 -6.77 -7.60 3.44
CA LEU A 45 -5.55 -7.57 2.62
C LEU A 45 -4.30 -7.32 3.46
N ASP A 46 -4.36 -6.45 4.49
CA ASP A 46 -3.20 -6.16 5.33
C ASP A 46 -2.74 -7.40 6.09
N LEU A 47 -3.67 -8.27 6.51
CA LEU A 47 -3.35 -9.55 7.15
C LEU A 47 -2.67 -10.51 6.18
N VAL A 48 -3.17 -10.62 4.94
CA VAL A 48 -2.58 -11.46 3.90
C VAL A 48 -1.17 -10.99 3.56
N VAL A 49 -1.00 -9.69 3.29
CA VAL A 49 0.30 -9.09 2.97
C VAL A 49 1.27 -9.22 4.15
N SER A 50 0.81 -9.02 5.39
CA SER A 50 1.66 -9.19 6.58
C SER A 50 2.12 -10.63 6.76
N ALA A 51 1.21 -11.59 6.59
CA ALA A 51 1.48 -13.02 6.70
C ALA A 51 2.43 -13.56 5.61
N LEU A 52 2.41 -12.96 4.42
CA LEU A 52 3.27 -13.33 3.29
C LEU A 52 4.61 -12.60 3.26
N ILE A 53 4.77 -11.49 3.98
CA ILE A 53 5.94 -10.63 3.82
C ILE A 53 6.69 -10.46 5.13
N TRP A 54 6.25 -9.58 6.04
CA TRP A 54 7.11 -9.17 7.15
C TRP A 54 6.92 -10.01 8.42
N PHE A 55 5.81 -10.73 8.61
CA PHE A 55 5.65 -11.67 9.73
C PHE A 55 6.70 -12.79 9.69
N PRO A 56 6.95 -13.47 8.56
CA PRO A 56 8.04 -14.44 8.45
C PRO A 56 9.40 -13.85 8.86
N TRP A 57 9.70 -12.63 8.42
CA TRP A 57 10.96 -11.94 8.77
C TRP A 57 11.09 -11.69 10.26
N LEU A 58 10.02 -11.17 10.87
CA LEU A 58 10.00 -10.87 12.29
C LEU A 58 10.11 -12.14 13.13
N ILE A 59 9.29 -13.16 12.84
CA ILE A 59 9.29 -14.42 13.59
C ILE A 59 10.63 -15.14 13.41
N GLY A 60 11.14 -15.23 12.18
CA GLY A 60 12.45 -15.81 11.90
C GLY A 60 13.56 -15.07 12.62
N GLY A 61 13.53 -13.73 12.60
CA GLY A 61 14.46 -12.86 13.32
C GLY A 61 14.45 -13.07 14.83
N LEU A 62 13.26 -13.20 15.43
CA LEU A 62 13.10 -13.42 16.87
C LEU A 62 13.56 -14.81 17.32
N VAL A 63 13.31 -15.85 16.50
CA VAL A 63 13.62 -17.25 16.87
C VAL A 63 15.07 -17.63 16.59
N ALA A 64 15.64 -17.19 15.47
CA ALA A 64 16.96 -17.62 15.01
C ALA A 64 17.91 -16.45 14.65
N GLY A 65 17.59 -15.23 15.12
CA GLY A 65 18.40 -14.04 14.87
C GLY A 65 18.50 -13.72 13.37
N TRP A 66 19.65 -13.17 12.97
CA TRP A 66 19.90 -12.83 11.56
C TRP A 66 19.79 -14.02 10.60
N TRP A 67 20.13 -15.23 11.05
CA TRP A 67 20.00 -16.42 10.22
C TRP A 67 18.54 -16.79 9.93
N GLY A 68 17.64 -16.55 10.89
CA GLY A 68 16.22 -16.75 10.67
C GLY A 68 15.60 -15.68 9.78
N PHE A 69 16.00 -14.42 9.94
CA PHE A 69 15.62 -13.34 9.03
C PHE A 69 16.06 -13.64 7.58
N LEU A 70 17.35 -13.94 7.37
CA LEU A 70 17.89 -14.25 6.05
C LEU A 70 17.27 -15.52 5.45
N GLY A 71 17.08 -16.56 6.27
CA GLY A 71 16.41 -17.78 5.84
C GLY A 71 14.97 -17.51 5.36
N SER A 72 14.24 -16.62 6.06
CA SER A 72 12.88 -16.23 5.69
C SER A 72 12.84 -15.48 4.35
N LEU A 73 13.76 -14.53 4.15
CA LEU A 73 13.89 -13.79 2.90
C LEU A 73 14.18 -14.73 1.72
N ILE A 74 15.13 -15.66 1.88
CA ILE A 74 15.46 -16.64 0.83
C ILE A 74 14.26 -17.53 0.53
N GLY A 75 13.58 -18.03 1.57
CA GLY A 75 12.39 -18.87 1.43
C GLY A 75 11.29 -18.19 0.61
N GLN A 76 11.01 -16.92 0.91
CA GLN A 76 10.07 -16.09 0.17
C GLN A 76 10.43 -15.91 -1.29
N ILE A 77 11.70 -15.57 -1.58
CA ILE A 77 12.17 -15.41 -2.95
C ILE A 77 11.97 -16.73 -3.70
N VAL A 78 12.29 -17.87 -3.08
CA VAL A 78 12.08 -19.19 -3.70
C VAL A 78 10.59 -19.44 -3.97
N VAL A 79 9.70 -19.24 -3.00
CA VAL A 79 8.25 -19.45 -3.19
C VAL A 79 7.70 -18.54 -4.27
N MET A 80 8.07 -17.26 -4.25
CA MET A 80 7.64 -16.28 -5.25
C MET A 80 8.04 -16.72 -6.66
N GLN A 81 9.30 -17.15 -6.84
CA GLN A 81 9.79 -17.58 -8.16
C GLN A 81 9.14 -18.89 -8.61
N LEU A 82 8.93 -19.84 -7.70
CA LEU A 82 8.20 -21.07 -8.00
C LEU A 82 6.76 -20.78 -8.39
N TRP A 83 6.09 -19.86 -7.69
CA TRP A 83 4.72 -19.46 -8.00
C TRP A 83 4.65 -18.78 -9.37
N ILE A 84 5.56 -17.85 -9.68
CA ILE A 84 5.66 -17.20 -11.00
C ILE A 84 5.77 -18.29 -12.08
N PHE A 85 6.72 -19.22 -11.93
CA PHE A 85 6.95 -20.26 -12.92
C PHE A 85 5.73 -21.16 -13.11
N ILE A 86 5.05 -21.55 -12.02
CA ILE A 86 3.84 -22.39 -12.05
C ILE A 86 2.68 -21.64 -12.72
N ASP A 87 2.47 -20.38 -12.37
CA ASP A 87 1.38 -19.56 -12.90
C ASP A 87 1.57 -19.29 -14.41
N GLU A 88 2.78 -18.93 -14.83
CA GLU A 88 3.13 -18.81 -16.24
C GLU A 88 2.88 -20.14 -16.97
N SER A 89 3.39 -21.24 -16.42
CA SER A 89 3.25 -22.57 -17.04
C SER A 89 1.80 -23.01 -17.24
N ARG A 90 0.87 -22.57 -16.37
CA ARG A 90 -0.57 -22.81 -16.50
C ARG A 90 -1.24 -21.90 -17.52
N HIS A 91 -0.67 -20.73 -17.78
CA HIS A 91 -1.20 -19.72 -18.69
C HIS A 91 -0.31 -19.53 -19.93
N ARG A 92 0.09 -20.62 -20.60
CA ARG A 92 1.01 -20.57 -21.76
C ARG A 92 0.57 -19.63 -22.87
N ASN A 93 -0.74 -19.54 -23.12
CA ASN A 93 -1.30 -18.65 -24.14
C ASN A 93 -1.00 -17.17 -23.83
N ALA A 94 -1.03 -16.78 -22.55
CA ALA A 94 -0.70 -15.43 -22.11
C ALA A 94 0.80 -15.14 -22.22
N ILE A 95 1.67 -16.14 -22.00
CA ILE A 95 3.13 -15.99 -22.19
C ILE A 95 3.47 -15.68 -23.65
N GLN A 96 2.80 -16.33 -24.60
CA GLN A 96 3.03 -16.13 -26.03
C GLN A 96 2.53 -14.77 -26.53
N GLY A 97 1.69 -14.10 -25.75
CA GLY A 97 1.14 -12.78 -26.04
C GLY A 97 2.06 -11.62 -25.65
N PRO A 98 1.55 -10.38 -25.77
CA PRO A 98 2.28 -9.19 -25.33
C PRO A 98 2.48 -9.17 -23.81
N ARG A 99 3.71 -8.91 -23.36
CA ARG A 99 4.08 -8.84 -21.94
C ARG A 99 4.91 -7.61 -21.61
N ILE A 100 4.71 -7.08 -20.40
CA ILE A 100 5.44 -5.92 -19.90
C ILE A 100 6.91 -6.29 -19.69
N VAL A 101 7.18 -7.42 -19.02
CA VAL A 101 8.55 -7.90 -18.79
C VAL A 101 9.32 -8.11 -20.09
N SER A 102 8.68 -8.65 -21.14
CA SER A 102 9.32 -8.88 -22.45
C SER A 102 9.65 -7.55 -23.13
N TYR A 103 8.69 -6.62 -23.17
CA TYR A 103 8.87 -5.30 -23.75
C TYR A 103 9.97 -4.48 -23.05
N LEU A 104 9.94 -4.42 -21.71
CA LEU A 104 10.94 -3.69 -20.93
C LEU A 104 12.32 -4.33 -21.03
N SER A 105 12.40 -5.67 -21.05
CA SER A 105 13.67 -6.38 -21.21
C SER A 105 14.28 -6.17 -22.59
N GLN A 106 13.45 -6.07 -23.64
CA GLN A 106 13.93 -5.71 -24.99
C GLN A 106 14.46 -4.27 -25.04
N ARG A 107 13.81 -3.33 -24.33
CA ARG A 107 14.19 -1.91 -24.34
C ARG A 107 15.43 -1.59 -23.50
N PHE A 108 15.52 -2.15 -22.29
CA PHE A 108 16.55 -1.78 -21.31
C PHE A 108 17.58 -2.88 -21.06
N GLY A 109 17.35 -4.08 -21.60
CA GLY A 109 18.13 -5.28 -21.29
C GLY A 109 17.57 -6.00 -20.06
N TRP A 110 17.56 -7.34 -20.13
CA TRP A 110 16.99 -8.20 -19.09
C TRP A 110 17.57 -7.92 -17.70
N TRP A 111 18.90 -7.79 -17.57
CA TRP A 111 19.57 -7.52 -16.30
C TRP A 111 19.15 -6.19 -15.67
N ARG A 112 19.09 -5.11 -16.44
CA ARG A 112 18.72 -3.78 -15.92
C ARG A 112 17.26 -3.73 -15.49
N ASN A 113 16.39 -4.39 -16.25
CA ASN A 113 14.98 -4.51 -15.91
C ASN A 113 14.78 -5.26 -14.57
N HIS A 114 15.39 -6.44 -14.42
CA HIS A 114 15.23 -7.24 -13.20
C HIS A 114 15.89 -6.58 -12.00
N LEU A 115 17.10 -6.03 -12.15
CA LEU A 115 17.76 -5.29 -11.07
C LEU A 115 16.94 -4.08 -10.64
N GLY A 116 16.33 -3.35 -11.58
CA GLY A 116 15.44 -2.24 -11.28
C GLY A 116 14.28 -2.65 -10.36
N LEU A 117 13.63 -3.78 -10.66
CA LEU A 117 12.53 -4.29 -9.83
C LEU A 117 12.97 -4.68 -8.41
N TRP A 118 14.14 -5.32 -8.28
CA TRP A 118 14.70 -5.66 -6.96
C TRP A 118 15.16 -4.44 -6.16
N ILE A 119 15.66 -3.40 -6.83
CA ILE A 119 15.95 -2.12 -6.17
C ILE A 119 14.64 -1.47 -5.70
N THR A 120 13.60 -1.47 -6.53
CA THR A 120 12.29 -0.92 -6.14
C THR A 120 11.68 -1.68 -4.97
N SER A 121 11.84 -3.00 -4.87
CA SER A 121 11.31 -3.77 -3.74
C SER A 121 11.95 -3.39 -2.40
N MET A 122 13.12 -2.73 -2.40
CA MET A 122 13.70 -2.14 -1.18
C MET A 122 12.85 -1.01 -0.58
N ALA A 123 11.90 -0.44 -1.33
CA ALA A 123 10.97 0.56 -0.81
C ALA A 123 9.85 -0.05 0.04
N LEU A 124 9.66 -1.37 -0.01
CA LEU A 124 8.59 -2.08 0.69
C LEU A 124 8.53 -1.80 2.21
N PRO A 125 9.64 -1.75 2.98
CA PRO A 125 9.61 -1.37 4.39
C PRO A 125 9.08 0.04 4.64
N VAL A 126 9.31 0.98 3.70
CA VAL A 126 8.82 2.36 3.81
C VAL A 126 7.29 2.38 3.70
N PHE A 127 6.72 1.65 2.75
CA PHE A 127 5.27 1.55 2.61
C PHE A 127 4.61 0.82 3.78
N PHE A 128 5.26 -0.19 4.36
CA PHE A 128 4.78 -0.76 5.62
C PHE A 128 4.80 0.26 6.75
N ALA A 129 5.85 1.09 6.88
CA ALA A 129 5.90 2.14 7.89
C ALA A 129 4.75 3.16 7.71
N ILE A 130 4.49 3.59 6.47
CA ILE A 130 3.33 4.44 6.14
C ILE A 130 2.04 3.73 6.56
N ARG A 131 1.87 2.45 6.19
CA ARG A 131 0.66 1.69 6.52
C ARG A 131 0.46 1.52 8.03
N LEU A 132 1.53 1.28 8.78
CA LEU A 132 1.48 1.22 10.24
C LEU A 132 1.08 2.58 10.83
N ALA A 133 1.58 3.70 10.31
CA ALA A 133 1.16 5.03 10.74
C ALA A 133 -0.34 5.28 10.46
N GLN A 134 -0.85 4.86 9.31
CA GLN A 134 -2.28 4.96 8.98
C GLN A 134 -3.18 4.15 9.94
N ILE A 135 -2.71 2.98 10.38
CA ILE A 135 -3.49 2.08 11.26
C ILE A 135 -3.34 2.45 12.74
N PHE A 136 -2.14 2.85 13.18
CA PHE A 136 -1.84 3.02 14.60
C PHE A 136 -1.69 4.47 15.03
N VAL A 137 -1.37 5.40 14.14
CA VAL A 137 -1.16 6.82 14.49
C VAL A 137 -2.39 7.66 14.12
N TYR A 138 -2.88 7.53 12.88
CA TYR A 138 -4.00 8.35 12.41
C TYR A 138 -5.29 8.23 13.23
N PRO A 139 -5.69 7.05 13.76
CA PRO A 139 -6.88 6.96 14.61
C PRO A 139 -6.82 7.82 15.87
N PHE A 140 -5.63 8.14 16.39
CA PHE A 140 -5.51 9.08 17.50
C PHE A 140 -5.88 10.50 17.07
N LEU A 141 -5.61 10.90 15.83
CA LEU A 141 -6.05 12.21 15.30
C LEU A 141 -7.56 12.25 15.09
N ILE A 142 -8.17 11.14 14.65
CA ILE A 142 -9.63 11.00 14.57
C ILE A 142 -10.24 11.18 15.96
N TRP A 143 -9.72 10.47 16.95
CA TRP A 143 -10.26 10.48 18.31
C TRP A 143 -10.04 11.80 19.06
N LEU A 144 -8.83 12.37 18.98
CA LEU A 144 -8.48 13.59 19.72
C LEU A 144 -8.98 14.87 19.06
N LEU A 145 -8.92 14.94 17.73
CA LEU A 145 -9.10 16.18 16.96
C LEU A 145 -10.26 16.10 15.96
N GLY A 146 -10.95 14.95 15.89
CA GLY A 146 -12.11 14.80 15.01
C GLY A 146 -11.77 14.72 13.53
N PHE A 147 -10.57 14.24 13.18
CA PHE A 147 -10.17 14.04 11.79
C PHE A 147 -11.14 13.06 11.07
N PRO A 148 -11.31 13.17 9.75
CA PRO A 148 -12.20 12.29 9.00
C PRO A 148 -11.76 10.83 9.06
N ASN A 149 -12.72 9.91 9.20
CA ASN A 149 -12.46 8.48 9.14
C ASN A 149 -12.55 7.99 7.70
N TYR A 150 -11.44 7.44 7.18
CA TYR A 150 -11.38 6.92 5.83
C TYR A 150 -11.68 5.43 5.77
N LYS A 151 -12.52 5.04 4.81
CA LYS A 151 -12.73 3.64 4.49
C LYS A 151 -11.53 3.10 3.71
N HIS A 152 -10.59 2.46 4.41
CA HIS A 152 -9.32 2.00 3.85
C HIS A 152 -9.46 1.11 2.60
N SER A 153 -10.55 0.34 2.47
CA SER A 153 -10.78 -0.54 1.31
C SER A 153 -10.93 0.20 -0.02
N ASP A 154 -11.36 1.46 0.02
CA ASP A 154 -11.62 2.26 -1.17
C ASP A 154 -10.30 2.76 -1.80
N TRP A 155 -9.23 2.76 -1.00
CA TRP A 155 -7.88 3.19 -1.40
C TRP A 155 -6.93 2.01 -1.56
N ILE A 156 -6.97 1.06 -0.63
CA ILE A 156 -6.02 -0.05 -0.55
C ILE A 156 -6.76 -1.34 -0.91
N ASN A 157 -6.62 -1.71 -2.17
CA ASN A 157 -7.10 -2.96 -2.71
C ASN A 157 -6.18 -3.44 -3.84
N VAL A 158 -6.25 -4.73 -4.14
CA VAL A 158 -5.56 -5.34 -5.29
C VAL A 158 -6.59 -5.87 -6.28
N SER A 159 -6.54 -5.34 -7.49
CA SER A 159 -7.54 -5.62 -8.53
C SER A 159 -6.93 -6.10 -9.84
N ARG A 160 -5.60 -5.98 -10.00
CA ARG A 160 -4.88 -6.26 -11.25
C ARG A 160 -4.97 -7.71 -11.73
N GLN A 161 -5.27 -8.66 -10.85
CA GLN A 161 -5.58 -10.05 -11.22
C GLN A 161 -6.81 -10.21 -12.10
N LYS A 162 -7.62 -9.16 -12.24
CA LYS A 162 -8.79 -9.12 -13.14
C LYS A 162 -8.43 -8.67 -14.56
N PHE A 163 -7.19 -8.21 -14.78
CA PHE A 163 -6.73 -7.80 -16.10
C PHE A 163 -6.37 -9.04 -16.94
N GLU A 164 -7.00 -9.18 -18.10
CA GLU A 164 -6.79 -10.33 -18.97
C GLU A 164 -5.35 -10.38 -19.51
N GLY A 165 -4.72 -11.55 -19.42
CA GLY A 165 -3.35 -11.77 -19.88
C GLY A 165 -2.25 -11.39 -18.89
N LEU A 166 -2.59 -10.80 -17.74
CA LEU A 166 -1.62 -10.50 -16.69
C LEU A 166 -1.33 -11.74 -15.85
N VAL A 167 -0.13 -12.32 -16.01
CA VAL A 167 0.25 -13.59 -15.38
C VAL A 167 1.68 -13.53 -14.83
N GLY A 168 1.98 -14.43 -13.89
CA GLY A 168 3.33 -14.68 -13.42
C GLY A 168 4.06 -13.44 -12.92
N HIS A 169 5.21 -13.16 -13.54
CA HIS A 169 6.08 -12.07 -13.14
C HIS A 169 5.39 -10.70 -13.26
N ASP A 170 4.70 -10.43 -14.37
CA ASP A 170 4.00 -9.16 -14.57
C ASP A 170 2.88 -8.98 -13.53
N LEU A 171 2.17 -10.06 -13.17
CA LEU A 171 1.11 -10.03 -12.16
C LEU A 171 1.63 -9.70 -10.76
N ILE A 172 2.73 -10.31 -10.31
CA ILE A 172 3.31 -10.02 -8.99
C ILE A 172 3.68 -8.55 -8.86
N TRP A 173 4.39 -7.99 -9.84
CA TRP A 173 4.81 -6.59 -9.78
C TRP A 173 3.63 -5.64 -9.91
N CYS A 174 2.61 -5.99 -10.67
CA CYS A 174 1.37 -5.23 -10.69
C CYS A 174 0.65 -5.24 -9.34
N TRP A 175 0.60 -6.36 -8.60
CA TRP A 175 0.06 -6.38 -7.24
C TRP A 175 0.86 -5.51 -6.28
N TYR A 176 2.19 -5.57 -6.37
CA TYR A 176 3.06 -4.69 -5.59
C TYR A 176 2.73 -3.21 -5.86
N CYS A 177 2.66 -2.80 -7.13
CA CYS A 177 2.33 -1.42 -7.50
C CYS A 177 0.92 -1.02 -7.06
N ASP A 178 -0.09 -1.87 -7.26
CA ASP A 178 -1.49 -1.57 -6.89
C ASP A 178 -1.61 -1.29 -5.38
N TRP A 179 -1.00 -2.15 -4.56
CA TRP A 179 -0.97 -1.98 -3.11
C TRP A 179 -0.18 -0.74 -2.70
N MET A 180 1.03 -0.56 -3.22
CA MET A 180 1.92 0.55 -2.89
C MET A 180 1.29 1.91 -3.22
N THR A 181 0.68 2.03 -4.40
CA THR A 181 -0.02 3.25 -4.83
C THR A 181 -1.22 3.52 -3.94
N GLY A 182 -2.01 2.51 -3.58
CA GLY A 182 -3.12 2.67 -2.64
C GLY A 182 -2.69 3.14 -1.26
N VAL A 183 -1.59 2.58 -0.72
CA VAL A 183 -1.02 3.00 0.57
C VAL A 183 -0.54 4.45 0.49
N TYR A 184 0.18 4.81 -0.57
CA TYR A 184 0.66 6.18 -0.76
C TYR A 184 -0.49 7.19 -0.88
N ALA A 185 -1.48 6.89 -1.72
CA ALA A 185 -2.62 7.78 -1.97
C ALA A 185 -3.43 8.03 -0.69
N LEU A 186 -3.71 6.99 0.10
CA LEU A 186 -4.37 7.15 1.40
C LEU A 186 -3.50 7.98 2.37
N GLY A 187 -2.19 7.76 2.37
CA GLY A 187 -1.26 8.50 3.21
C GLY A 187 -1.19 9.98 2.83
N ALA A 188 -1.21 10.29 1.53
CA ALA A 188 -1.26 11.64 1.02
C ALA A 188 -2.57 12.34 1.42
N GLU A 189 -3.72 11.67 1.29
CA GLU A 189 -5.01 12.23 1.71
C GLU A 189 -5.08 12.48 3.24
N MET A 190 -4.53 11.56 4.03
CA MET A 190 -4.40 11.76 5.48
C MET A 190 -3.45 12.92 5.82
N LEU A 191 -2.32 13.04 5.12
CA LEU A 191 -1.36 14.12 5.31
C LEU A 191 -1.92 15.47 4.86
N ARG A 192 -2.71 15.51 3.79
CA ARG A 192 -3.43 16.71 3.35
C ARG A 192 -4.31 17.27 4.46
N ASN A 193 -5.02 16.41 5.19
CA ASN A 193 -5.77 16.84 6.37
C ASN A 193 -4.84 17.38 7.45
N VAL A 194 -3.76 16.67 7.77
CA VAL A 194 -2.79 17.15 8.78
C VAL A 194 -2.27 18.55 8.41
N GLU A 195 -1.86 18.77 7.17
CA GLU A 195 -1.33 20.06 6.71
C GLU A 195 -2.40 21.17 6.74
N SER A 196 -3.61 20.91 6.20
CA SER A 196 -4.71 21.88 6.26
C SER A 196 -5.16 22.19 7.69
N PHE A 197 -5.00 21.24 8.63
CA PHE A 197 -5.31 21.46 10.04
C PHE A 197 -4.26 22.29 10.77
N TRP A 198 -2.98 21.92 10.65
CA TRP A 198 -1.91 22.51 11.46
C TRP A 198 -1.25 23.73 10.81
N CYS A 199 -1.17 23.76 9.48
CA CYS A 199 -0.35 24.72 8.75
C CYS A 199 -0.91 24.99 7.33
N PRO A 200 -2.08 25.65 7.20
CA PRO A 200 -2.66 26.02 5.90
C PRO A 200 -1.91 27.22 5.28
N ILE A 201 -0.59 27.11 5.15
CA ILE A 201 0.30 28.15 4.64
C ILE A 201 1.03 27.60 3.42
N ARG A 202 0.98 28.33 2.31
CA ARG A 202 1.74 27.96 1.11
C ARG A 202 3.24 27.97 1.40
N PHE A 203 3.95 27.01 0.82
CA PHE A 203 5.40 26.97 0.93
C PHE A 203 6.03 28.17 0.20
N TYR A 204 7.06 28.77 0.80
CA TYR A 204 7.83 29.86 0.18
C TYR A 204 8.48 29.50 -1.16
N TYR A 205 8.72 28.22 -1.39
CA TYR A 205 9.30 27.75 -2.63
C TYR A 205 8.20 27.34 -3.61
N ASP A 206 7.90 28.21 -4.58
CA ASP A 206 6.80 28.01 -5.53
C ASP A 206 6.85 26.67 -6.23
N LYS A 207 8.05 26.19 -6.58
CA LYS A 207 8.20 24.89 -7.23
C LYS A 207 7.77 23.72 -6.34
N LYS A 208 7.87 23.86 -5.01
CA LYS A 208 7.30 22.87 -4.07
C LYS A 208 5.78 22.90 -4.14
N CYS A 209 5.16 24.08 -4.10
CA CYS A 209 3.71 24.21 -4.25
C CYS A 209 3.21 23.60 -5.57
N GLU A 210 3.89 23.88 -6.67
CA GLU A 210 3.57 23.31 -7.98
C GLU A 210 3.69 21.78 -8.04
N ASN A 211 4.66 21.19 -7.30
CA ASN A 211 4.80 19.74 -7.24
C ASN A 211 3.76 19.10 -6.30
N CYS A 212 3.35 19.80 -5.24
CA CYS A 212 2.43 19.28 -4.22
C CYS A 212 0.95 19.46 -4.57
N LYS A 213 0.58 20.41 -5.45
CA LYS A 213 -0.84 20.74 -5.69
C LYS A 213 -1.71 19.60 -6.20
N LEU A 214 -1.12 18.54 -6.78
CA LEU A 214 -1.87 17.36 -7.21
C LEU A 214 -2.41 16.58 -6.00
N ASP A 215 -1.59 16.43 -4.95
CA ASP A 215 -1.97 15.74 -3.71
C ASP A 215 -2.60 16.71 -2.69
N PHE A 216 -2.34 18.01 -2.82
CA PHE A 216 -2.79 19.09 -1.93
C PHE A 216 -3.46 20.21 -2.74
N PRO A 217 -4.65 19.97 -3.32
CA PRO A 217 -5.34 20.99 -4.13
C PRO A 217 -5.69 22.25 -3.32
N ASP A 218 -5.78 22.12 -2.00
CA ASP A 218 -6.02 23.20 -1.03
C ASP A 218 -4.94 24.31 -1.10
N ILE A 219 -3.75 24.00 -1.66
CA ILE A 219 -2.69 24.99 -1.87
C ILE A 219 -3.19 26.16 -2.71
N GLU A 220 -3.95 25.92 -3.79
CA GLU A 220 -4.33 26.98 -4.74
C GLU A 220 -5.55 27.82 -4.29
N GLY A 221 -6.37 27.34 -3.34
CA GLY A 221 -7.61 28.01 -2.95
C GLY A 221 -8.04 27.91 -1.48
N GLY A 222 -7.29 27.21 -0.64
CA GLY A 222 -7.58 27.04 0.79
C GLY A 222 -6.45 27.48 1.72
N TRP A 223 -5.21 27.62 1.22
CA TRP A 223 -4.06 28.00 2.04
C TRP A 223 -3.65 29.47 1.85
N VAL A 224 -3.21 30.08 2.94
CA VAL A 224 -2.70 31.44 3.02
C VAL A 224 -1.44 31.58 2.17
N SER A 225 -1.29 32.73 1.51
CA SER A 225 -0.08 33.07 0.75
C SER A 225 1.19 32.94 1.62
N ALA A 226 2.31 32.55 1.01
CA ALA A 226 3.61 32.52 1.69
C ALA A 226 4.04 33.92 2.20
N SER A 227 3.50 34.99 1.61
CA SER A 227 3.70 36.37 2.04
C SER A 227 2.63 36.89 3.01
N GLY A 228 1.70 36.03 3.43
CA GLY A 228 0.63 36.40 4.36
C GLY A 228 1.12 36.53 5.81
N THR A 229 0.17 36.81 6.69
CA THR A 229 0.37 37.02 8.12
C THR A 229 -0.30 35.92 8.94
N MET A 230 0.01 35.84 10.24
CA MET A 230 -0.68 34.91 11.14
C MET A 230 -2.16 35.28 11.36
N GLU A 231 -2.54 36.54 11.15
CA GLU A 231 -3.95 36.96 11.18
C GLU A 231 -4.72 36.30 10.03
N ASP A 232 -4.14 36.28 8.83
CA ASP A 232 -4.72 35.60 7.66
C ASP A 232 -4.88 34.08 7.91
N VAL A 233 -3.93 33.47 8.62
CA VAL A 233 -3.97 32.05 8.99
C VAL A 233 -5.11 31.77 9.97
N VAL A 234 -5.21 32.55 11.05
CA VAL A 234 -6.29 32.38 12.03
C VAL A 234 -7.65 32.61 11.39
N GLN A 235 -7.79 33.62 10.52
CA GLN A 235 -9.02 33.86 9.78
C GLN A 235 -9.37 32.66 8.88
N THR A 236 -8.41 32.13 8.13
CA THR A 236 -8.62 30.96 7.27
C THR A 236 -9.05 29.73 8.06
N LEU A 237 -8.44 29.52 9.25
CA LEU A 237 -8.84 28.46 10.17
C LEU A 237 -10.28 28.67 10.67
N ASP A 238 -10.64 29.87 11.13
CA ASP A 238 -11.99 30.18 11.63
C ASP A 238 -13.07 29.99 10.54
N GLU A 239 -12.77 30.34 9.30
CA GLU A 239 -13.69 30.18 8.16
C GLU A 239 -13.91 28.70 7.78
N ASN A 240 -12.86 27.87 7.88
CA ASN A 240 -12.90 26.47 7.43
C ASN A 240 -13.10 25.45 8.57
N MET A 241 -13.00 25.88 9.84
CA MET A 241 -13.21 25.07 11.05
C MET A 241 -14.32 25.66 11.93
N PRO A 242 -15.59 25.62 11.48
CA PRO A 242 -16.69 26.20 12.25
C PRO A 242 -16.89 25.48 13.59
N LYS A 243 -17.15 26.27 14.65
CA LYS A 243 -17.27 25.79 16.04
C LYS A 243 -18.39 24.76 16.27
N ASP A 244 -19.41 24.76 15.42
CA ASP A 244 -20.66 24.02 15.63
C ASP A 244 -20.85 22.84 14.65
N GLY A 245 -19.79 22.40 13.96
CA GLY A 245 -19.91 21.37 12.92
C GLY A 245 -18.70 20.47 12.77
N GLY A 246 -18.91 19.33 12.10
CA GLY A 246 -17.82 18.46 11.66
C GLY A 246 -16.94 19.19 10.62
N TRP A 247 -15.64 19.10 10.81
CA TRP A 247 -14.64 19.72 9.94
C TRP A 247 -14.72 19.14 8.51
N SER A 248 -14.82 20.01 7.51
CA SER A 248 -14.92 19.62 6.09
C SER A 248 -14.18 20.59 5.18
N TRP A 249 -12.92 20.86 5.53
CA TRP A 249 -12.03 21.69 4.72
C TRP A 249 -11.92 21.11 3.30
N PHE A 250 -12.15 21.94 2.28
CA PHE A 250 -11.96 21.62 0.85
C PHE A 250 -12.44 20.23 0.38
N GLY A 251 -13.68 19.88 0.76
CA GLY A 251 -14.35 18.67 0.25
C GLY A 251 -14.02 17.38 1.00
N HIS A 252 -13.30 17.44 2.13
CA HIS A 252 -13.23 16.28 3.03
C HIS A 252 -14.65 15.90 3.50
N PRO A 253 -14.97 14.58 3.55
CA PRO A 253 -16.28 14.13 3.98
C PRO A 253 -16.58 14.70 5.38
N LYS A 254 -17.72 15.39 5.52
CA LYS A 254 -18.22 15.78 6.84
C LYS A 254 -18.38 14.51 7.67
N ARG A 255 -18.13 14.61 8.98
CA ARG A 255 -18.59 13.60 9.94
C ARG A 255 -20.12 13.49 9.83
N GLU A 256 -20.62 12.55 9.05
CA GLU A 256 -22.05 12.23 9.05
C GLU A 256 -22.36 11.40 10.30
N GLY A 257 -22.91 12.06 11.31
CA GLY A 257 -23.79 11.45 12.30
C GLY A 257 -23.15 10.51 13.32
N GLU A 258 -22.66 11.07 14.42
CA GLU A 258 -23.13 10.61 15.72
C GLU A 258 -24.37 11.46 16.01
N LYS A 259 -25.56 10.88 15.85
CA LYS A 259 -26.83 11.43 16.34
C LYS A 259 -27.43 10.37 17.24
N ASP A 260 -27.48 10.71 18.53
CA ASP A 260 -28.20 10.14 19.68
C ASP A 260 -28.14 8.62 19.93
#